data_AF-A0A951YG57-F1
#
_entry.id   AF-A0A951YG57-F1
#
_cell.length_a   1.000
_cell.length_b   1.000
_cell.length_c   1.000
_cell.angle_alpha   90.00
_cell.angle_beta   90.00
_cell.angle_gamma   90.00
#
_symmetry.space_group_name_H-M   'P 1'
#
loop_
_entity.id
_entity.type
_entity.pdbx_description
1 polymer ?
#
loop_
_entity_poly.entity_id
_entity_poly.type
_entity_poly.pdbx_seq_one_letter_code
_entity_poly.pdbx_strand_id
1 'polypeptide(L)'
;MWIYSLDDRVLNTALLESMEVVETFPDDVAIEDIEATIAEPDFYEVVAIMSSGDEALLYSCEDQDEAYVVYDLLATILARGTFRDGSPVQAPISVLDLLDRERQAHN
;
A
#
# COMPACT_ATOMS: atom_id res chain seq x y z
N MET A 1 -24.80 17.09 -7.31
CA MET A 1 -23.38 17.28 -7.63
C MET A 1 -22.63 16.85 -6.38
N TRP A 2 -22.13 15.62 -6.38
CA TRP A 2 -21.50 15.01 -5.21
C TRP A 2 -20.01 15.02 -5.47
N ILE A 3 -19.24 15.67 -4.59
CA ILE A 3 -17.79 15.67 -4.61
C ILE A 3 -17.39 14.38 -3.88
N TYR A 4 -17.00 13.34 -4.63
CA TYR A 4 -16.19 12.27 -4.06
C TYR A 4 -14.83 12.89 -3.75
N SER A 5 -14.32 12.67 -2.54
CA SER A 5 -12.98 13.08 -2.15
C SER A 5 -11.97 12.53 -3.17
N LEU A 6 -10.91 13.29 -3.42
CA LEU A 6 -9.79 12.99 -4.31
C LEU A 6 -8.98 11.73 -3.93
N ASP A 7 -9.48 10.92 -3.00
CA ASP A 7 -8.76 9.83 -2.33
C ASP A 7 -9.06 8.44 -2.92
N ASP A 8 -10.12 8.30 -3.74
CA ASP A 8 -10.38 7.07 -4.48
C ASP A 8 -9.47 7.01 -5.73
N ARG A 9 -8.17 6.83 -5.51
CA ARG A 9 -7.20 6.62 -6.59
C ARG A 9 -7.42 5.24 -7.19
N VAL A 10 -7.98 5.21 -8.41
CA VAL A 10 -8.10 3.96 -9.17
C VAL A 10 -6.72 3.56 -9.67
N LEU A 11 -6.26 2.38 -9.26
CA LEU A 11 -5.00 1.82 -9.72
C LEU A 11 -5.13 1.35 -11.16
N ASN A 12 -4.44 2.02 -12.08
CA ASN A 12 -4.28 1.54 -13.44
C ASN A 12 -3.04 0.65 -13.53
N THR A 13 -3.27 -0.66 -13.47
CA THR A 13 -2.20 -1.68 -13.47
C THR A 13 -1.35 -1.65 -14.73
N ALA A 14 -1.84 -1.08 -15.84
CA ALA A 14 -1.07 -0.95 -17.08
C ALA A 14 0.03 0.13 -17.00
N LEU A 15 -0.02 1.00 -15.99
CA LEU A 15 0.96 2.06 -15.78
C LEU A 15 1.90 1.76 -14.60
N LEU A 16 1.64 0.68 -13.88
CA LEU A 16 2.44 0.24 -12.73
C LEU A 16 3.60 -0.64 -13.21
N GLU A 17 4.81 -0.32 -12.79
CA GLU A 17 6.00 -1.13 -13.03
C GLU A 17 6.30 -2.04 -11.84
N SER A 18 6.30 -1.50 -10.63
CA SER A 18 6.47 -2.23 -9.38
C SER A 18 5.66 -1.64 -8.24
N MET A 19 5.63 -2.36 -7.13
CA MET A 19 5.11 -1.87 -5.86
C MET A 19 6.12 -2.22 -4.78
N GLU A 20 6.32 -1.31 -3.84
CA GLU A 20 7.37 -1.40 -2.81
C GLU A 20 6.83 -0.95 -1.45
N VAL A 21 7.43 -1.44 -0.37
CA VAL A 21 7.22 -0.92 0.99
C VAL A 21 8.44 -0.10 1.34
N VAL A 22 8.23 1.18 1.65
CA VAL A 22 9.27 2.15 1.97
C VAL A 22 9.18 2.53 3.44
N GLU A 23 10.32 2.55 4.11
CA GLU A 23 10.46 3.03 5.47
C GLU A 23 10.67 4.55 5.46
N THR A 24 9.77 5.29 6.10
CA THR A 24 9.85 6.75 6.22
C THR A 24 10.32 7.09 7.63
N PHE A 25 11.41 7.85 7.71
CA PHE A 25 12.03 8.29 8.97
C PHE A 25 11.78 9.79 9.21
N PRO A 26 11.82 10.25 10.47
CA PRO A 26 11.74 11.67 10.78
C PRO A 26 12.86 12.49 10.09
N ASP A 27 12.55 13.74 9.72
CA ASP A 27 13.48 14.63 9.02
C ASP A 27 14.76 14.97 9.81
N ASP A 28 14.76 14.78 11.13
CA ASP A 28 15.88 15.09 12.02
C ASP A 28 16.79 13.88 12.33
N VAL A 29 16.48 12.70 11.78
CA VAL A 29 17.31 11.50 11.93
C VAL A 29 18.50 11.55 10.95
N ALA A 30 19.69 11.30 11.46
CA ALA A 30 20.90 11.21 10.64
C ALA A 30 20.90 9.90 9.83
N ILE A 31 21.36 9.96 8.57
CA ILE A 31 21.43 8.78 7.68
C ILE A 31 22.28 7.67 8.32
N GLU A 32 23.35 8.05 9.03
CA GLU A 32 24.23 7.10 9.71
C GLU A 32 23.50 6.28 10.78
N ASP A 33 22.50 6.88 11.45
CA ASP A 33 21.70 6.19 12.48
C ASP A 33 20.67 5.24 11.86
N ILE A 34 20.17 5.55 10.66
CA ILE A 34 19.31 4.67 9.86
C ILE A 34 20.12 3.45 9.37
N GLU A 35 21.29 3.68 8.75
CA GLU A 35 22.16 2.62 8.25
C GLU A 35 22.66 1.69 9.36
N ALA A 36 22.88 2.25 10.56
CA ALA A 36 23.25 1.48 11.75
C ALA A 36 22.07 0.75 12.42
N THR A 37 20.84 0.90 11.89
CA THR A 37 19.61 0.30 12.44
C THR A 37 19.32 0.74 13.87
N ILE A 38 19.69 1.99 14.20
CA ILE A 38 19.51 2.61 15.52
C ILE A 38 18.20 3.42 15.55
N ALA A 39 17.82 4.00 14.42
CA ALA A 39 16.54 4.67 14.26
C ALA A 39 15.44 3.68 13.84
N GLU A 40 14.24 3.87 14.39
CA GLU A 40 13.04 3.17 13.96
C GLU A 40 12.27 4.05 12.95
N PRO A 41 11.64 3.46 11.92
CA PRO A 41 10.77 4.20 11.00
C PRO A 41 9.55 4.77 11.73
N ASP A 42 9.12 5.98 11.35
CA ASP A 42 7.86 6.56 11.83
C ASP A 42 6.66 5.95 11.09
N PHE A 43 6.83 5.72 9.78
CA PHE A 43 5.79 5.17 8.92
C PHE A 43 6.37 4.15 7.94
N TYR A 44 5.52 3.22 7.54
CA TYR A 44 5.71 2.31 6.43
C TYR A 44 4.73 2.67 5.32
N GLU A 45 5.26 2.97 4.14
CA GLU A 45 4.49 3.41 2.97
C GLU A 45 4.48 2.35 1.89
N VAL A 46 3.29 1.98 1.41
CA VAL A 46 3.14 1.15 0.21
C VAL A 46 3.05 2.08 -0.99
N VAL A 47 4.05 2.02 -1.87
CA VAL A 47 4.19 2.91 -3.03
C VAL A 47 4.10 2.13 -4.33
N ALA A 48 3.41 2.73 -5.30
CA ALA A 48 3.37 2.32 -6.68
C ALA A 48 4.48 3.04 -7.46
N ILE A 49 5.37 2.28 -8.11
CA ILE A 49 6.34 2.83 -9.06
C ILE A 49 5.71 2.78 -10.44
N MET A 50 5.54 3.94 -11.06
CA MET A 50 4.93 4.07 -12.38
C MET A 50 5.99 3.95 -13.48
N SER A 51 5.61 3.51 -14.67
CA SER A 51 6.54 3.42 -15.81
C SER A 51 7.13 4.77 -16.27
N SER A 52 6.60 5.90 -15.78
CA SER A 52 7.20 7.23 -15.97
C SER A 52 8.42 7.47 -15.07
N GLY A 53 8.62 6.64 -14.05
CA GLY A 53 9.52 6.89 -12.93
C GLY A 53 8.88 7.70 -11.80
N ASP A 54 7.61 8.07 -11.91
CA ASP A 54 6.89 8.72 -10.82
C ASP A 54 6.44 7.70 -9.76
N GLU A 55 6.37 8.16 -8.52
CA GLU A 55 5.91 7.36 -7.39
C GLU A 55 4.52 7.81 -6.94
N ALA A 56 3.65 6.86 -6.62
CA ALA A 56 2.32 7.14 -6.09
C ALA A 56 2.10 6.39 -4.78
N LEU A 57 1.93 7.14 -3.69
CA LEU A 57 1.53 6.58 -2.40
C LEU A 57 0.15 5.91 -2.51
N LEU A 58 0.09 4.65 -2.09
CA LEU A 58 -1.13 3.83 -2.05
C LEU A 58 -1.69 3.70 -0.64
N TYR A 59 -0.81 3.57 0.35
CA TYR A 59 -1.17 3.37 1.75
C TYR A 59 0.01 3.74 2.66
N SER A 60 -0.28 4.24 3.86
CA SER A 60 0.73 4.47 4.89
C SER A 60 0.19 4.10 6.28
N CYS A 61 1.06 3.57 7.13
CA CYS A 61 0.72 3.18 8.50
C CYS A 61 1.95 3.13 9.40
N GLU A 62 1.76 3.12 10.71
CA GLU A 62 2.85 3.03 11.71
C GLU A 62 3.29 1.58 11.97
N ASP A 63 2.45 0.59 11.64
CA ASP A 63 2.71 -0.83 11.89
C ASP A 63 3.28 -1.52 10.64
N GLN A 64 4.50 -2.07 10.76
CA GLN A 64 5.18 -2.80 9.69
C GLN A 64 4.38 -4.00 9.20
N ASP A 65 3.80 -4.79 10.11
CA ASP A 65 3.08 -6.01 9.75
C ASP A 65 1.81 -5.65 8.96
N GLU A 66 1.13 -4.56 9.34
CA GLU A 66 -0.03 -4.04 8.58
C GLU A 66 0.37 -3.61 7.17
N ALA A 67 1.50 -2.90 7.01
CA ALA A 67 2.01 -2.49 5.71
C ALA A 67 2.28 -3.70 4.79
N TYR A 68 2.91 -4.76 5.31
CA TYR A 68 3.16 -5.98 4.54
C TYR A 68 1.89 -6.76 4.22
N VAL A 69 0.89 -6.75 5.09
CA VAL A 69 -0.43 -7.33 4.80
C VAL A 69 -1.10 -6.57 3.65
N VAL A 70 -1.12 -5.24 3.71
CA VAL A 70 -1.67 -4.40 2.62
C VAL A 70 -0.92 -4.67 1.31
N TYR A 71 0.41 -4.70 1.36
CA TYR A 71 1.24 -5.02 0.20
C TYR A 71 0.83 -6.35 -0.45
N ASP A 72 0.71 -7.42 0.33
CA ASP A 72 0.36 -8.74 -0.21
C ASP A 72 -1.07 -8.80 -0.77
N LEU A 73 -2.03 -8.12 -0.12
CA LEU A 73 -3.40 -8.01 -0.61
C LEU A 73 -3.47 -7.28 -1.95
N LEU A 74 -2.79 -6.13 -2.06
CA LEU A 74 -2.72 -5.36 -3.30
C LEU A 74 -1.98 -6.16 -4.39
N ALA A 75 -0.85 -6.79 -4.06
CA ALA A 75 -0.09 -7.61 -5.00
C ALA A 75 -0.92 -8.79 -5.53
N THR A 76 -1.72 -9.44 -4.67
CA THR A 76 -2.63 -10.51 -5.05
C THR A 76 -3.69 -10.02 -6.03
N ILE A 77 -4.30 -8.86 -5.77
CA ILE A 77 -5.31 -8.27 -6.66
C ILE A 77 -4.69 -7.90 -7.99
N LEU A 78 -3.50 -7.28 -8.00
CA LEU A 78 -2.79 -6.89 -9.22
C LEU A 78 -2.40 -8.12 -10.06
N ALA A 79 -1.92 -9.18 -9.42
CA ALA A 79 -1.46 -10.39 -10.11
C ALA A 79 -2.59 -11.29 -10.61
N ARG A 80 -3.71 -11.36 -9.86
CA ARG A 80 -4.79 -12.34 -10.13
C ARG A 80 -6.12 -11.72 -10.54
N GLY A 81 -6.33 -10.43 -10.34
CA GLY A 81 -7.62 -9.76 -10.54
C GLY A 81 -8.73 -10.24 -9.60
N THR A 82 -8.37 -10.89 -8.50
CA THR A 82 -9.28 -11.49 -7.52
C THR A 82 -8.84 -11.14 -6.11
N PHE A 83 -9.76 -11.19 -5.15
CA PHE A 83 -9.42 -11.21 -3.72
C PHE A 83 -8.70 -12.51 -3.37
N ARG A 84 -8.10 -12.58 -2.17
CA ARG A 84 -7.37 -13.76 -1.68
C ARG A 84 -8.23 -15.04 -1.66
N ASP A 85 -9.53 -14.89 -1.43
CA ASP A 85 -10.53 -15.98 -1.46
C ASP A 85 -10.94 -16.42 -2.89
N GLY A 86 -10.36 -15.80 -3.93
CA GLY A 86 -10.62 -16.08 -5.33
C GLY A 86 -11.87 -15.40 -5.92
N SER A 87 -12.61 -14.61 -5.13
CA SER A 87 -13.75 -13.86 -5.67
C SER A 87 -13.30 -12.68 -6.55
N PRO A 88 -14.00 -12.38 -7.65
CA PRO A 88 -13.60 -11.34 -8.59
C PRO A 88 -13.80 -9.94 -8.01
N VAL A 89 -12.89 -9.03 -8.35
CA VAL A 89 -13.03 -7.60 -8.04
C VAL A 89 -13.99 -6.97 -9.07
N GLN A 90 -15.22 -6.68 -8.66
CA GLN A 90 -16.28 -6.18 -9.56
C GLN A 90 -16.46 -4.66 -9.55
N ALA A 91 -15.91 -3.99 -8.55
CA ALA A 91 -15.98 -2.54 -8.37
C ALA A 91 -14.66 -2.04 -7.79
N PRO A 92 -14.34 -0.75 -7.93
CA PRO A 92 -13.27 -0.12 -7.17
C PRO A 92 -13.45 -0.41 -5.67
N ILE A 93 -12.35 -0.65 -4.98
CA ILE A 93 -12.34 -0.96 -3.55
C ILE A 93 -11.22 -0.17 -2.86
N SER A 94 -11.49 0.32 -1.65
CA SER A 94 -10.49 1.02 -0.83
C SER A 94 -9.58 0.02 -0.13
N VAL A 95 -8.36 0.46 0.25
CA VAL A 95 -7.44 -0.36 1.04
C VAL A 95 -8.02 -0.70 2.43
N LEU A 96 -8.79 0.22 3.02
CA LEU A 96 -9.45 -0.01 4.30
C LEU A 96 -10.48 -1.14 4.21
N ASP A 97 -11.30 -1.16 3.16
CA ASP A 97 -12.27 -2.24 2.94
C ASP A 97 -11.57 -3.59 2.69
N LEU A 98 -10.40 -3.58 2.02
CA LEU A 98 -9.58 -4.77 1.84
C LEU A 98 -9.08 -5.33 3.17
N LEU A 99 -8.57 -4.46 4.05
CA LEU A 99 -8.11 -4.84 5.38
C LEU A 99 -9.25 -5.38 6.25
N ASP A 100 -10.41 -4.73 6.23
CA ASP A 100 -11.57 -5.19 6.99
C ASP A 100 -12.06 -6.55 6.50
N ARG A 101 -12.02 -6.80 5.19
CA ARG A 101 -12.32 -8.12 4.62
C ARG A 101 -11.34 -9.19 5.10
N GLU A 102 -10.04 -8.88 5.13
CA GLU A 102 -9.01 -9.81 5.60
C GLU A 102 -9.17 -10.14 7.09
N ARG A 103 -9.46 -9.11 7.91
CA ARG A 103 -9.75 -9.27 9.35
C ARG A 103 -11.00 -10.14 9.58
N GLN A 104 -12.03 -10.01 8.75
CA GLN A 104 -13.23 -10.86 8.84
C GLN A 104 -12.97 -12.31 8.43
N ALA A 105 -12.04 -12.57 7.51
CA ALA A 105 -11.72 -13.92 7.07
C ALA A 105 -10.93 -14.73 8.12
N HIS A 106 -10.26 -14.06 9.06
CA HIS A 106 -9.42 -14.67 10.09
C HIS A 106 -10.07 -14.73 11.49
N ASN A 107 -11.32 -14.28 11.63
CA ASN A 107 -12.15 -14.40 12.84
C ASN A 107 -13.22 -15.48 12.69
#